data_AF-A0AAD9RDZ2-F1
#
_entry.id   AF-A0AAD9RDZ2-F1
#
_cell.length_a   1.000
_cell.length_b   1.000
_cell.length_c   1.000
_cell.angle_alpha   90.00
_cell.angle_beta   90.00
_cell.angle_gamma   90.00
#
_symmetry.space_group_name_H-M   'P 1'
#
loop_
_entity.id
_entity.type
_entity.pdbx_description
1 polymer ?
#
loop_
_entity_poly.entity_id
_entity_poly.type
_entity_poly.pdbx_seq_one_letter_code
_entity_poly.pdbx_strand_id
1 'polypeptide(L)'
;MHATVKLIAAKTKVAPIKEQSILRLELCASVLLAPLMFKARATLNLESATVHVWTDSTIVLAWIKQHPSTWKTFIANRVAEIQTFLPKCVWRHVSTSNNPADCASRGMPVADLRDHSLWWHGPAWLSKPSANWPSSANLPPTEKLDLERRTTTTAHHVRIIEQSCNLAENVSSWPRLLRVTAYCMRFIARLRYPKTVYPTIALTADEVSLARMFWIKQAQSSAFAREIDALRKN
;
A
#
# COMPACT_ATOMS: atom_id res chain seq x y z
N MET A 1 -26.64 -31.40 -18.26
CA MET A 1 -27.29 -30.12 -18.59
C MET A 1 -26.24 -29.24 -19.25
N HIS A 2 -26.38 -28.93 -20.54
CA HIS A 2 -25.44 -28.05 -21.24
C HIS A 2 -25.90 -26.60 -21.07
N ALA A 3 -25.04 -25.73 -20.53
CA ALA A 3 -25.34 -24.31 -20.45
C ALA A 3 -24.97 -23.61 -21.77
N THR A 4 -25.84 -22.73 -22.26
CA THR A 4 -25.55 -21.90 -23.43
C THR A 4 -24.80 -20.65 -23.01
N VAL A 5 -23.69 -20.35 -23.67
CA VAL A 5 -22.91 -19.12 -23.46
C VAL A 5 -23.16 -18.17 -24.63
N LYS A 6 -23.46 -16.91 -24.35
CA LYS A 6 -23.66 -15.85 -25.35
C LYS A 6 -23.00 -14.56 -24.91
N LEU A 7 -22.41 -13.84 -25.86
CA LEU A 7 -21.95 -12.48 -25.65
C LEU A 7 -23.16 -11.52 -25.56
N ILE A 8 -23.24 -10.78 -24.45
CA ILE A 8 -24.31 -9.80 -24.20
C ILE A 8 -23.85 -8.37 -24.50
N ALA A 9 -22.67 -8.02 -24.01
CA ALA A 9 -22.10 -6.70 -24.19
C ALA A 9 -20.58 -6.79 -24.15
N ALA A 10 -19.93 -5.97 -24.97
CA ALA A 10 -18.49 -5.77 -24.97
C ALA A 10 -18.20 -4.27 -24.94
N LYS A 11 -17.15 -3.88 -24.21
CA LYS A 11 -16.72 -2.48 -24.15
C LYS A 11 -15.21 -2.43 -24.04
N THR A 12 -14.59 -1.66 -24.92
CA THR A 12 -13.16 -1.40 -24.93
C THR A 12 -12.90 0.09 -24.73
N LYS A 13 -11.67 0.41 -24.36
CA LYS A 13 -11.20 1.80 -24.25
C LYS A 13 -9.74 1.84 -24.68
N VAL A 14 -9.40 2.85 -25.48
CA VAL A 14 -8.01 3.09 -25.90
C VAL A 14 -7.17 3.47 -24.67
N ALA A 15 -5.93 3.01 -24.64
CA ALA A 15 -5.00 3.34 -23.56
C ALA A 15 -4.85 4.86 -23.41
N PRO A 16 -4.79 5.39 -22.17
CA PRO A 16 -4.58 6.81 -21.94
C PRO A 16 -3.26 7.32 -22.54
N ILE A 17 -3.22 8.59 -22.95
CA ILE A 17 -2.00 9.25 -23.45
C ILE A 17 -0.89 9.22 -22.39
N LYS A 18 -1.26 9.42 -21.11
CA LYS A 18 -0.31 9.27 -20.01
C LYS A 18 0.03 7.80 -19.83
N GLU A 19 1.31 7.49 -20.00
CA GLU A 19 1.83 6.14 -19.86
C GLU A 19 1.43 5.52 -18.50
N GLN A 20 0.95 4.28 -18.56
CA GLN A 20 0.57 3.46 -17.42
C GLN A 20 1.24 2.09 -17.60
N SER A 21 1.59 1.45 -16.48
CA SER A 21 2.02 0.06 -16.53
C SER A 21 0.87 -0.84 -17.02
N ILE A 22 1.22 -1.96 -17.63
CA ILE A 22 0.26 -2.97 -18.13
C ILE A 22 -0.73 -3.37 -17.03
N LEU A 23 -0.24 -3.65 -15.82
CA LEU A 23 -1.08 -4.03 -14.68
C LEU A 23 -2.12 -2.95 -14.30
N ARG A 24 -1.74 -1.67 -14.40
CA ARG A 24 -2.68 -0.56 -14.15
C ARG A 24 -3.73 -0.45 -15.27
N LEU A 25 -3.37 -0.76 -16.51
CA LEU A 25 -4.33 -0.83 -17.62
C LEU A 25 -5.30 -2.01 -17.46
N GLU A 26 -4.82 -3.18 -17.05
CA GLU A 26 -5.66 -4.34 -16.73
C GLU A 26 -6.64 -4.04 -15.58
N LEU A 27 -6.20 -3.33 -14.54
CA LEU A 27 -7.10 -2.84 -13.49
C LEU A 27 -8.12 -1.85 -14.04
N CYS A 28 -7.72 -0.95 -14.95
CA CYS A 28 -8.67 -0.03 -15.60
C CYS A 28 -9.70 -0.77 -16.46
N ALA A 29 -9.35 -1.89 -17.09
CA ALA A 29 -10.31 -2.74 -17.79
C ALA A 29 -11.34 -3.32 -16.81
N SER A 30 -10.92 -3.74 -15.61
CA SER A 30 -11.83 -4.18 -14.54
C SER A 30 -12.75 -3.06 -14.05
N VAL A 31 -12.25 -1.82 -13.97
CA VAL A 31 -13.08 -0.63 -13.68
C VAL A 31 -14.09 -0.38 -14.80
N LEU A 32 -13.71 -0.56 -16.07
CA LEU A 32 -14.65 -0.39 -17.19
C LEU A 32 -15.77 -1.43 -17.16
N LEU A 33 -15.46 -2.67 -16.75
CA LEU A 33 -16.39 -3.77 -16.63
C LEU A 33 -17.42 -3.54 -15.53
N ALA A 34 -17.04 -3.01 -14.37
CA ALA A 34 -17.91 -2.98 -13.20
C ALA A 34 -19.23 -2.19 -13.40
N PRO A 35 -19.23 -0.95 -13.92
CA PRO A 35 -20.45 -0.21 -14.24
C PRO A 35 -21.22 -0.82 -15.42
N LEU A 36 -20.52 -1.39 -16.42
CA LEU A 36 -21.15 -2.06 -17.53
C LEU A 36 -21.98 -3.25 -17.02
N MET A 37 -21.38 -4.06 -16.15
CA MET A 37 -22.03 -5.25 -15.63
C MET A 37 -23.18 -4.90 -14.69
N PHE A 38 -23.01 -3.86 -13.86
CA PHE A 38 -24.09 -3.32 -13.03
C PHE A 38 -25.30 -2.91 -13.88
N LYS A 39 -25.09 -2.13 -14.95
CA LYS A 39 -26.16 -1.69 -15.85
C LYS A 39 -26.79 -2.86 -16.62
N ALA A 40 -25.99 -3.72 -17.22
CA ALA A 40 -26.49 -4.84 -18.02
C ALA A 40 -27.33 -5.80 -17.16
N ARG A 41 -26.96 -6.04 -15.90
CA ARG A 41 -27.78 -6.86 -14.99
C ARG A 41 -29.13 -6.22 -14.69
N ALA A 42 -29.16 -4.92 -14.43
CA ALA A 42 -30.41 -4.22 -14.19
C ALA A 42 -31.31 -4.21 -15.44
N THR A 43 -30.74 -3.94 -16.62
CA THR A 43 -31.50 -3.92 -17.88
C THR A 43 -32.08 -5.28 -18.26
N LEU A 44 -31.41 -6.37 -17.86
CA LEU A 44 -31.84 -7.74 -18.16
C LEU A 44 -32.62 -8.41 -17.02
N ASN A 45 -32.90 -7.69 -15.93
CA ASN A 45 -33.54 -8.23 -14.71
C ASN A 45 -32.79 -9.45 -14.11
N LEU A 46 -31.46 -9.36 -14.02
CA LEU A 46 -30.54 -10.40 -13.52
C LEU A 46 -29.88 -10.01 -12.18
N GLU A 47 -30.55 -9.22 -11.35
CA GLU A 47 -30.06 -8.75 -10.06
C GLU A 47 -29.87 -9.89 -9.06
N SER A 48 -30.69 -10.93 -9.17
CA SER A 48 -30.62 -12.14 -8.33
C SER A 48 -29.65 -13.19 -8.86
N ALA A 49 -29.17 -13.06 -10.10
CA ALA A 49 -28.25 -14.01 -10.70
C ALA A 49 -26.87 -13.96 -10.02
N THR A 50 -26.26 -15.13 -9.80
CA THR A 50 -24.88 -15.23 -9.33
C THR A 50 -23.92 -14.65 -10.37
N VAL A 51 -23.00 -13.79 -9.93
CA VAL A 51 -22.04 -13.14 -10.82
C VAL A 51 -20.64 -13.70 -10.59
N HIS A 52 -20.06 -14.23 -11.67
CA HIS A 52 -18.66 -14.62 -11.73
C HIS A 52 -17.91 -13.65 -12.64
N VAL A 53 -16.80 -13.10 -12.16
CA VAL A 53 -15.96 -12.18 -12.91
C VAL A 53 -14.58 -12.79 -13.08
N TRP A 54 -14.05 -12.72 -14.29
CA TRP A 54 -12.81 -13.39 -14.67
C TRP A 54 -11.78 -12.37 -15.17
N THR A 55 -10.54 -12.53 -14.74
CA THR A 55 -9.37 -11.80 -15.25
C THR A 55 -8.21 -12.76 -15.39
N ASP A 56 -7.36 -12.57 -16.39
CA ASP A 56 -6.11 -13.30 -16.56
C ASP A 56 -4.92 -12.71 -15.82
N SER A 57 -5.11 -11.55 -15.19
CA SER A 57 -4.12 -10.92 -14.35
C SER A 57 -4.27 -11.35 -12.90
N THR A 58 -3.42 -12.26 -12.46
CA THR A 58 -3.37 -12.71 -11.06
C THR A 58 -3.03 -11.57 -10.09
N ILE A 59 -2.31 -10.54 -10.55
CA ILE A 59 -1.99 -9.36 -9.74
C ILE A 59 -3.21 -8.45 -9.58
N VAL A 60 -3.95 -8.17 -10.66
CA VAL A 60 -5.21 -7.41 -10.57
C VAL A 60 -6.23 -8.15 -9.70
N LEU A 61 -6.32 -9.47 -9.86
CA LEU A 61 -7.16 -10.31 -9.00
C LEU A 61 -6.78 -10.18 -7.52
N ALA A 62 -5.49 -10.15 -7.20
CA ALA A 62 -5.00 -9.95 -5.84
C ALA A 62 -5.30 -8.55 -5.31
N TRP A 63 -5.20 -7.50 -6.13
CA TRP A 63 -5.58 -6.13 -5.75
C TRP A 63 -7.07 -6.02 -5.41
N ILE A 64 -7.94 -6.58 -6.26
CA ILE A 64 -9.39 -6.51 -6.10
C ILE A 64 -9.88 -7.28 -4.88
N LYS A 65 -9.19 -8.37 -4.49
CA LYS A 65 -9.57 -9.19 -3.33
C LYS A 65 -9.23 -8.57 -1.98
N GLN A 66 -8.34 -7.58 -1.92
CA GLN A 66 -7.96 -6.92 -0.67
C GLN A 66 -8.73 -5.61 -0.48
N HIS A 67 -8.74 -5.11 0.75
CA HIS A 67 -9.38 -3.84 1.07
C HIS A 67 -8.66 -2.67 0.36
N PRO A 68 -9.38 -1.66 -0.17
CA PRO A 68 -8.79 -0.52 -0.88
C PRO A 68 -7.70 0.21 -0.09
N SER A 69 -7.82 0.29 1.25
CA SER A 69 -6.85 0.98 2.11
C SER A 69 -5.46 0.37 2.10
N THR A 70 -5.32 -0.88 1.65
CA THR A 70 -4.04 -1.58 1.54
C THR A 70 -3.15 -0.99 0.44
N TRP A 71 -3.75 -0.31 -0.54
CA TRP A 71 -3.06 0.10 -1.75
C TRP A 71 -2.76 1.61 -1.80
N LYS A 72 -1.81 1.99 -2.63
CA LYS A 72 -1.59 3.38 -3.02
C LYS A 72 -2.81 3.93 -3.77
N THR A 73 -2.97 5.25 -3.73
CA THR A 73 -4.18 5.98 -4.17
C THR A 73 -4.74 5.54 -5.51
N PHE A 74 -3.89 5.32 -6.52
CA PHE A 74 -4.36 4.94 -7.86
C PHE A 74 -5.11 3.60 -7.87
N ILE A 75 -4.55 2.59 -7.19
CA ILE A 75 -5.11 1.25 -7.09
C ILE A 75 -6.29 1.27 -6.11
N ALA A 76 -6.11 1.92 -4.95
CA ALA A 76 -7.14 2.04 -3.92
C ALA A 76 -8.47 2.57 -4.46
N ASN A 77 -8.44 3.71 -5.17
CA ASN A 77 -9.65 4.34 -5.70
C ASN A 77 -10.38 3.42 -6.70
N ARG A 78 -9.63 2.71 -7.54
CA ARG A 78 -10.19 1.81 -8.57
C ARG A 78 -10.74 0.52 -7.95
N VAL A 79 -10.04 -0.05 -6.97
CA VAL A 79 -10.54 -1.21 -6.21
C VAL A 79 -11.81 -0.85 -5.46
N ALA A 80 -11.87 0.34 -4.85
CA ALA A 80 -13.09 0.84 -4.18
C ALA A 80 -14.27 0.97 -5.16
N GLU A 81 -14.04 1.53 -6.36
CA GLU A 81 -15.07 1.64 -7.40
C GLU A 81 -15.59 0.26 -7.83
N ILE A 82 -14.67 -0.68 -8.13
CA ILE A 82 -15.02 -2.05 -8.53
C ILE A 82 -15.85 -2.75 -7.44
N GLN A 83 -15.41 -2.68 -6.18
CA GLN A 83 -16.10 -3.31 -5.05
C GLN A 83 -17.45 -2.65 -4.76
N THR A 84 -17.60 -1.35 -5.05
CA THR A 84 -18.87 -0.62 -4.91
C THR A 84 -19.91 -1.08 -5.93
N PHE A 85 -19.53 -1.22 -7.21
CA PHE A 85 -20.44 -1.66 -8.26
C PHE A 85 -20.73 -3.17 -8.22
N LEU A 86 -19.78 -3.98 -7.74
CA LEU A 86 -19.88 -5.44 -7.74
C LEU A 86 -19.57 -6.06 -6.36
N PRO A 87 -20.34 -5.74 -5.30
CA PRO A 87 -20.02 -6.14 -3.92
C PRO A 87 -20.18 -7.64 -3.64
N LYS A 88 -21.04 -8.34 -4.40
CA LYS A 88 -21.40 -9.75 -4.18
C LYS A 88 -20.95 -10.69 -5.31
N CYS A 89 -19.92 -10.31 -6.07
CA CYS A 89 -19.43 -11.13 -7.17
C CYS A 89 -18.22 -11.97 -6.78
N VAL A 90 -18.03 -13.09 -7.49
CA VAL A 90 -16.89 -13.98 -7.28
C VAL A 90 -15.84 -13.72 -8.34
N TRP A 91 -14.73 -13.09 -7.94
CA TRP A 91 -13.59 -12.85 -8.81
C TRP A 91 -12.69 -14.09 -8.92
N ARG A 92 -12.39 -14.49 -10.17
CA ARG A 92 -11.64 -15.70 -10.52
C ARG A 92 -10.57 -15.40 -11.56
N HIS A 93 -9.61 -16.30 -11.65
CA HIS A 93 -8.58 -16.27 -12.67
C HIS A 93 -8.98 -17.10 -13.88
N VAL A 94 -8.71 -16.60 -15.10
CA VAL A 94 -8.78 -17.35 -16.36
C VAL A 94 -7.41 -17.30 -17.04
N SER A 95 -6.98 -18.33 -17.76
CA SER A 95 -5.73 -18.21 -18.53
C SER A 95 -5.89 -17.20 -19.68
N THR A 96 -4.84 -16.48 -20.03
CA THR A 96 -4.85 -15.52 -21.16
C THR A 96 -5.36 -16.16 -22.46
N SER A 97 -5.00 -17.41 -22.74
CA SER A 97 -5.49 -18.15 -23.92
C SER A 97 -7.00 -18.42 -23.94
N ASN A 98 -7.66 -18.33 -22.78
CA ASN A 98 -9.09 -18.55 -22.61
C ASN A 98 -9.84 -17.24 -22.28
N ASN A 99 -9.16 -16.09 -22.33
CA ASN A 99 -9.75 -14.79 -22.03
C ASN A 99 -10.31 -14.14 -23.31
N PRO A 100 -11.63 -14.09 -23.52
CA PRO A 100 -12.19 -13.47 -24.72
C PRO A 100 -11.95 -11.95 -24.78
N ALA A 101 -11.74 -11.28 -23.63
CA ALA A 101 -11.51 -9.84 -23.62
C ALA A 101 -10.22 -9.43 -24.35
N ASP A 102 -9.25 -10.33 -24.45
CA ASP A 102 -7.99 -10.10 -25.15
C ASP A 102 -8.17 -9.86 -26.65
N CYS A 103 -9.18 -10.51 -27.27
CA CYS A 103 -9.49 -10.30 -28.68
C CYS A 103 -9.83 -8.84 -28.98
N ALA A 104 -10.53 -8.18 -28.07
CA ALA A 104 -10.94 -6.79 -28.25
C ALA A 104 -9.92 -5.78 -27.73
N SER A 105 -9.09 -6.13 -26.74
CA SER A 105 -8.06 -5.24 -26.21
C SER A 105 -6.82 -5.17 -27.11
N ARG A 106 -6.42 -6.28 -27.74
CA ARG A 106 -5.28 -6.36 -28.66
C ARG A 106 -5.63 -6.00 -30.10
N GLY A 107 -6.93 -6.01 -30.41
CA GLY A 107 -7.44 -5.86 -31.76
C GLY A 107 -7.39 -7.18 -32.53
N MET A 108 -8.37 -7.35 -33.40
CA MET A 108 -8.50 -8.52 -34.28
C MET A 108 -9.08 -8.06 -35.63
N PRO A 109 -8.58 -8.60 -36.76
CA PRO A 109 -9.22 -8.35 -38.05
C PRO A 109 -10.69 -8.75 -38.04
N VAL A 110 -11.55 -7.96 -38.70
CA VAL A 110 -13.00 -8.21 -38.73
C VAL A 110 -13.33 -9.57 -39.36
N ALA A 111 -12.56 -10.00 -40.35
CA ALA A 111 -12.72 -11.30 -41.01
C ALA A 111 -12.52 -12.45 -40.02
N ASP A 112 -11.50 -12.36 -39.16
CA ASP A 112 -11.21 -13.38 -38.15
C ASP A 112 -12.23 -13.35 -37.02
N LEU A 113 -12.65 -12.14 -36.62
CA LEU A 113 -13.61 -11.95 -35.53
C LEU A 113 -14.97 -12.60 -35.83
N ARG A 114 -15.41 -12.60 -37.09
CA ARG A 114 -16.70 -13.18 -37.50
C ARG A 114 -16.87 -14.62 -37.04
N ASP A 115 -15.82 -15.42 -37.21
CA ASP A 115 -15.84 -16.86 -36.96
C ASP A 115 -15.07 -17.22 -35.66
N HIS A 116 -14.72 -16.22 -34.84
CA HIS A 116 -13.90 -16.42 -33.63
C HIS A 116 -14.72 -17.00 -32.46
N SER A 117 -14.69 -18.32 -32.32
CA SER A 117 -15.49 -19.05 -31.34
C SER A 117 -15.32 -18.57 -29.89
N LEU A 118 -14.07 -18.33 -29.44
CA LEU A 118 -13.81 -17.87 -28.07
C LEU A 118 -14.49 -16.53 -27.76
N TRP A 119 -14.58 -15.63 -28.74
CA TRP A 119 -15.20 -14.31 -28.55
C TRP A 119 -16.73 -14.41 -28.39
N TRP A 120 -17.36 -15.22 -29.24
CA TRP A 120 -18.82 -15.34 -29.28
C TRP A 120 -19.39 -16.32 -28.25
N HIS A 121 -18.68 -17.40 -27.96
CA HIS A 121 -19.15 -18.51 -27.13
C HIS A 121 -18.35 -18.69 -25.84
N GLY A 122 -17.32 -17.88 -25.62
CA GLY A 122 -16.44 -18.03 -24.46
C GLY A 122 -15.65 -19.34 -24.47
N PRO A 123 -14.92 -19.64 -23.39
CA PRO A 123 -14.15 -20.87 -23.29
C PRO A 123 -15.07 -22.07 -23.04
N ALA A 124 -14.73 -23.23 -23.65
CA ALA A 124 -15.59 -24.41 -23.65
C ALA A 124 -16.00 -24.89 -22.24
N TRP A 125 -15.13 -24.72 -21.25
CA TRP A 125 -15.42 -25.12 -19.87
C TRP A 125 -16.51 -24.27 -19.20
N LEU A 126 -16.80 -23.05 -19.69
CA LEU A 126 -17.84 -22.18 -19.12
C LEU A 126 -19.25 -22.75 -19.35
N SER A 127 -19.42 -23.55 -20.41
CA SER A 127 -20.67 -24.28 -20.70
C SER A 127 -20.89 -25.51 -19.80
N LYS A 128 -19.85 -25.94 -19.08
CA LYS A 128 -19.89 -27.08 -18.16
C LYS A 128 -20.37 -26.64 -16.77
N PRO A 129 -20.83 -27.58 -15.92
CA PRO A 129 -21.16 -27.28 -14.53
C PRO A 129 -20.00 -26.56 -13.81
N SER A 130 -20.32 -25.68 -12.85
CA SER A 130 -19.33 -24.86 -12.15
C SER A 130 -18.26 -25.65 -11.39
N ALA A 131 -18.54 -26.91 -11.06
CA ALA A 131 -17.57 -27.86 -10.49
C ALA A 131 -16.42 -28.20 -11.46
N ASN A 132 -16.62 -28.04 -12.77
CA ASN A 132 -15.63 -28.32 -13.81
C ASN A 132 -14.90 -27.06 -14.29
N TRP A 133 -15.18 -25.91 -13.69
CA TRP A 133 -14.48 -24.67 -14.02
C TRP A 133 -13.05 -24.71 -13.45
N PRO A 134 -12.10 -23.99 -14.07
CA PRO A 134 -10.73 -23.95 -13.57
C PRO A 134 -10.68 -23.43 -12.14
N SER A 135 -9.89 -24.10 -11.32
CA SER A 135 -9.55 -23.64 -9.97
C SER A 135 -8.92 -22.26 -10.06
N SER A 136 -9.24 -21.40 -9.09
CA SER A 136 -8.59 -20.10 -8.98
C SER A 136 -7.10 -20.32 -8.79
N ALA A 137 -6.27 -19.74 -9.65
CA ALA A 137 -4.82 -19.77 -9.48
C ALA A 137 -4.45 -19.27 -8.07
N ASN A 138 -3.39 -19.85 -7.49
CA ASN A 138 -2.80 -19.31 -6.27
C ASN A 138 -2.47 -17.83 -6.50
N LEU A 139 -2.76 -17.00 -5.50
CA LEU A 139 -2.41 -15.58 -5.57
C LEU A 139 -0.89 -15.45 -5.78
N PRO A 140 -0.45 -14.45 -6.56
CA PRO A 140 0.97 -14.29 -6.88
C PRO A 140 1.77 -14.03 -5.59
N PRO A 141 3.09 -14.36 -5.59
CA PRO A 141 3.97 -14.07 -4.46
C PRO A 141 3.91 -12.59 -4.06
N THR A 142 3.97 -12.33 -2.75
CA THR A 142 3.78 -11.00 -2.12
C THR A 142 4.67 -9.91 -2.73
N GLU A 143 5.89 -10.25 -3.18
CA GLU A 143 6.87 -9.30 -3.70
C GLU A 143 6.36 -8.45 -4.89
N LYS A 144 5.55 -9.02 -5.79
CA LYS A 144 4.99 -8.25 -6.92
C LYS A 144 3.86 -7.30 -6.50
N LEU A 145 3.23 -7.55 -5.35
CA LEU A 145 2.16 -6.71 -4.78
C LEU A 145 2.73 -5.51 -4.02
N ASP A 146 3.93 -5.64 -3.45
CA ASP A 146 4.48 -4.67 -2.51
C ASP A 146 4.83 -3.32 -3.14
N LEU A 147 5.08 -3.26 -4.45
CA LEU A 147 5.30 -1.99 -5.19
C LEU A 147 4.12 -1.02 -5.07
N GLU A 148 2.89 -1.54 -5.04
CA GLU A 148 1.66 -0.73 -4.97
C GLU A 148 0.99 -0.79 -3.59
N ARG A 149 1.58 -1.53 -2.64
CA ARG A 149 1.14 -1.54 -1.25
C ARG A 149 1.43 -0.18 -0.62
N ARG A 150 0.49 0.30 0.20
CA ARG A 150 0.69 1.51 0.99
C ARG A 150 1.69 1.21 2.10
N THR A 151 2.75 2.01 2.21
CA THR A 151 3.68 1.93 3.33
C THR A 151 2.94 2.42 4.58
N THR A 152 2.71 1.53 5.54
CA THR A 152 2.16 1.91 6.83
C THR A 152 3.31 2.49 7.67
N THR A 153 3.40 3.81 7.77
CA THR A 153 4.29 4.44 8.75
C THR A 153 3.70 4.20 10.14
N THR A 154 4.17 3.19 10.85
CA THR A 154 3.82 2.97 12.25
C THR A 154 4.48 4.06 13.09
N ALA A 155 3.67 5.02 13.56
CA ALA A 155 4.12 5.94 14.60
C ALA A 155 4.19 5.18 15.93
N HIS A 156 5.40 4.85 16.37
CA HIS A 156 5.60 4.31 17.70
C HIS A 156 5.46 5.43 18.74
N HIS A 157 4.44 5.36 19.58
CA HIS A 157 4.39 6.16 20.80
C HIS A 157 5.44 5.63 21.78
N VAL A 158 6.61 6.28 21.82
CA VAL A 158 7.58 6.05 22.90
C VAL A 158 7.08 6.81 24.11
N ARG A 159 6.65 6.08 25.14
CA ARG A 159 6.42 6.65 26.46
C ARG A 159 7.80 6.98 27.03
N ILE A 160 8.16 8.27 27.06
CA ILE A 160 9.36 8.72 27.77
C ILE A 160 9.08 8.46 29.25
N ILE A 161 9.60 7.36 29.77
CA ILE A 161 9.72 7.17 31.21
C ILE A 161 10.83 8.12 31.63
N GLU A 162 10.55 9.03 32.57
CA GLU A 162 11.57 9.84 33.25
C GLU A 162 12.50 8.90 34.04
N GLN A 163 13.35 8.15 33.36
CA GLN A 163 14.54 7.60 33.97
C GLN A 163 15.57 8.72 33.95
N SER A 164 15.90 9.22 35.14
CA SER A 164 17.09 10.02 35.38
C SER A 164 18.25 9.37 34.63
N CYS A 165 18.95 10.13 33.80
CA CYS A 165 20.04 9.53 33.04
C CYS A 165 21.13 9.12 34.05
N ASN A 166 21.30 7.80 34.27
CA ASN A 166 22.31 7.27 35.20
C ASN A 166 23.75 7.44 34.66
N LEU A 167 23.96 8.36 33.71
CA LEU A 167 25.25 8.58 33.08
C LEU A 167 26.29 9.12 34.07
N ALA A 168 25.86 9.95 35.02
CA ALA A 168 26.72 10.45 36.10
C ALA A 168 27.13 9.34 37.07
N GLU A 169 26.27 8.37 37.33
CA GLU A 169 26.55 7.24 38.23
C GLU A 169 27.54 6.24 37.62
N ASN A 170 27.55 6.13 36.29
CA ASN A 170 28.36 5.17 35.55
C ASN A 170 29.73 5.71 35.07
N VAL A 171 30.03 6.99 35.32
CA VAL A 171 31.29 7.62 34.86
C VAL A 171 31.98 8.32 36.01
N SER A 172 33.07 7.72 36.50
CA SER A 172 33.86 8.20 37.65
C SER A 172 34.77 9.41 37.36
N SER A 173 34.77 9.94 36.14
CA SER A 173 35.65 11.04 35.72
C SER A 173 34.84 12.19 35.17
N TRP A 174 34.90 13.34 35.84
CA TRP A 174 34.20 14.56 35.43
C TRP A 174 34.52 14.99 33.98
N PRO A 175 35.80 15.07 33.55
CA PRO A 175 36.11 15.36 32.14
C PRO A 175 35.51 14.36 31.16
N ARG A 176 35.49 13.06 31.51
CA ARG A 176 34.89 12.02 30.68
C ARG A 176 33.38 12.19 30.59
N LEU A 177 32.71 12.46 31.71
CA LEU A 177 31.27 12.69 31.76
C LEU A 177 30.87 13.86 30.86
N LEU A 178 31.60 14.98 30.93
CA LEU A 178 31.37 16.14 30.06
C LEU A 178 31.51 15.78 28.58
N ARG A 179 32.56 15.05 28.20
CA ARG A 179 32.79 14.65 26.80
C ARG A 179 31.70 13.72 26.28
N VAL A 180 31.32 12.69 27.05
CA VAL A 180 30.26 11.76 26.65
C VAL A 180 28.93 12.50 26.49
N THR A 181 28.59 13.36 27.44
CA THR A 181 27.36 14.17 27.41
C THR A 181 27.35 15.10 26.20
N ALA A 182 28.46 15.77 25.90
CA ALA A 182 28.60 16.64 24.73
C ALA A 182 28.40 15.87 23.41
N TYR A 183 28.96 14.66 23.30
CA TYR A 183 28.72 13.80 22.13
C TYR A 183 27.24 13.36 22.01
N CYS A 184 26.58 13.01 23.11
CA CYS A 184 25.15 12.68 23.11
C CYS A 184 24.30 13.88 22.66
N MET A 185 24.57 15.08 23.17
CA MET A 185 23.88 16.31 22.76
C MET A 185 24.11 16.63 21.29
N ARG A 186 25.35 16.50 20.80
CA ARG A 186 25.69 16.64 19.37
C ARG A 186 24.90 15.66 18.50
N PHE A 187 24.80 14.40 18.92
CA PHE A 187 24.02 13.39 18.21
C PHE A 187 22.52 13.74 18.16
N ILE A 188 21.93 14.14 19.28
CA ILE A 188 20.52 14.56 19.34
C ILE A 188 20.27 15.78 18.46
N ALA A 189 21.18 16.77 18.47
CA ALA A 189 21.09 17.95 17.61
C ALA A 189 21.10 17.58 16.12
N ARG A 190 21.91 16.60 15.71
CA ARG A 190 21.92 16.08 14.32
C ARG A 190 20.60 15.45 13.92
N LEU A 191 19.95 14.72 14.82
CA LEU A 191 18.64 14.12 14.56
C LEU A 191 17.53 15.16 14.44
N ARG A 192 17.59 16.24 15.24
CA ARG A 192 16.57 17.31 15.24
C ARG A 192 16.75 18.31 14.10
N TYR A 193 17.99 18.59 13.71
CA TYR A 193 18.33 19.57 12.68
C TYR A 193 19.42 19.00 11.77
N PRO A 194 19.04 18.19 10.75
CA PRO A 194 20.00 17.64 9.80
C PRO A 194 20.64 18.79 8.99
N LYS A 195 21.83 19.23 9.40
CA LYS A 195 22.66 20.18 8.65
C LYS A 195 23.58 19.43 7.68
N THR A 196 23.88 20.05 6.55
CA THR A 196 24.82 19.59 5.50
C THR A 196 26.29 19.73 5.88
N VAL A 197 26.60 20.43 6.98
CA VAL A 197 27.99 20.66 7.44
C VAL A 197 28.32 19.67 8.55
N TYR A 198 29.33 18.83 8.30
CA TYR A 198 29.84 17.86 9.26
C TYR A 198 30.71 18.57 10.32
N PRO A 199 30.33 18.56 11.61
CA PRO A 199 31.22 19.01 12.67
C PRO A 199 32.49 18.16 12.67
N THR A 200 33.62 18.77 13.00
CA THR A 200 34.89 18.07 13.22
C THR A 200 34.72 16.94 14.26
N ILE A 201 35.58 15.91 14.19
CA ILE A 201 35.56 14.79 15.14
C ILE A 201 35.78 15.28 16.59
N ALA A 202 36.56 16.36 16.75
CA ALA A 202 36.81 17.00 18.02
C ALA A 202 35.57 17.74 18.56
N LEU A 203 35.43 17.75 19.89
CA LEU A 203 34.44 18.58 20.58
C LEU A 203 34.95 20.02 20.65
N THR A 204 34.04 20.98 20.44
CA THR A 204 34.31 22.40 20.67
C THR A 204 34.22 22.74 22.15
N ALA A 205 34.86 23.84 22.56
CA ALA A 205 34.78 24.33 23.94
C ALA A 205 33.33 24.66 24.36
N ASP A 206 32.51 25.12 23.41
CA ASP A 206 31.10 25.45 23.64
C ASP A 206 30.28 24.20 23.94
N GLU A 207 30.48 23.11 23.19
CA GLU A 207 29.77 21.85 23.44
C GLU A 207 30.12 21.26 24.81
N VAL A 208 31.38 21.33 25.22
CA VAL A 208 31.81 20.91 26.56
C VAL A 208 31.23 21.84 27.63
N SER A 209 31.12 23.13 27.37
CA SER A 209 30.53 24.11 28.30
C SER A 209 29.03 23.93 28.45
N LEU A 210 28.31 23.59 27.38
CA LEU A 210 26.89 23.23 27.42
C LEU A 210 26.66 21.95 28.23
N ALA A 211 27.48 20.93 28.02
CA ALA A 211 27.43 19.70 28.81
C ALA A 211 27.70 19.98 30.31
N ARG A 212 28.63 20.89 30.62
CA ARG A 212 28.92 21.32 31.99
C ARG A 212 27.70 21.99 32.62
N MET A 213 27.10 22.95 31.91
CA MET A 213 25.93 23.67 32.39
C MET A 213 24.75 22.74 32.64
N PHE A 214 24.55 21.74 31.78
CA PHE A 214 23.53 20.70 31.97
C PHE A 214 23.69 19.97 33.31
N TRP A 215 24.90 19.48 33.61
CA TRP A 215 25.15 18.74 34.86
C TRP A 215 25.06 19.62 36.10
N ILE A 216 25.50 20.88 36.01
CA ILE A 216 25.33 21.85 37.11
C ILE A 216 23.84 22.05 37.38
N LYS A 217 23.03 22.31 36.35
CA LYS A 217 21.58 22.48 36.49
C LYS A 217 20.91 21.23 37.03
N GLN A 218 21.33 20.04 36.59
CA GLN A 218 20.82 18.77 37.08
C GLN A 218 21.12 18.58 38.57
N ALA A 219 22.37 18.83 38.98
CA ALA A 219 22.77 18.75 40.39
C ALA A 219 22.00 19.78 41.25
N GLN A 220 21.85 21.01 40.75
CA GLN A 220 21.07 22.05 41.40
C GLN A 220 19.60 21.65 41.54
N SER A 221 18.98 21.10 40.48
CA SER A 221 17.59 20.64 40.53
C SER A 221 17.38 19.48 41.51
N SER A 222 18.37 18.59 41.66
CA SER A 222 18.28 17.48 42.60
C SER A 222 18.50 17.92 44.05
N ALA A 223 19.44 18.83 44.30
CA ALA A 223 19.81 19.26 45.65
C ALA A 223 18.92 20.39 46.20
N PHE A 224 18.42 21.28 45.34
CA PHE A 224 17.71 22.51 45.70
C PHE A 224 16.33 22.60 45.02
N ALA A 225 15.64 21.47 44.90
CA ALA A 225 14.36 21.40 44.20
C ALA A 225 13.33 22.39 44.77
N ARG A 226 13.25 22.50 46.11
CA ARG A 226 12.27 23.36 46.79
C ARG A 226 12.56 24.84 46.60
N GLU A 227 13.82 25.22 46.64
CA GLU A 227 14.30 26.58 46.46
C GLU A 227 14.10 27.03 45.00
N ILE A 228 14.37 26.15 44.03
CA ILE A 228 14.12 26.42 42.62
C ILE A 228 12.61 26.58 42.35
N ASP A 229 11.77 25.75 42.97
CA ASP A 229 10.32 25.86 42.85
C ASP A 229 9.77 27.13 43.51
N ALA A 230 10.36 27.57 44.63
CA ALA A 230 10.01 28.82 45.28
C ALA A 230 10.41 30.04 44.43
N LEU A 231 11.60 30.02 43.83
CA LEU A 231 12.09 31.09 42.95
C LEU A 231 11.31 31.21 41.63
N ARG A 232 10.67 30.13 41.17
CA ARG A 232 9.81 30.14 39.97
C ARG A 232 8.40 30.68 40.21
N LYS A 233 7.98 30.80 41.47
CA LYS A 233 6.63 31.25 41.87
C LYS A 233 6.54 32.74 42.22
N ASN A 234 7.69 33.42 42.30
CA ASN A 234 7.79 34.89 42.38
C ASN A 234 7.99 35.48 40.99
#